data_AF-A0A1Y3FX01-F1
#
_entry.id   AF-A0A1Y3FX01-F1
#
_cell.length_a   1.000
_cell.length_b   1.000
_cell.length_c   1.000
_cell.angle_alpha   90.00
_cell.angle_beta   90.00
_cell.angle_gamma   90.00
#
_symmetry.space_group_name_H-M   'P 1'
#
loop_
_entity.id
_entity.type
_entity.pdbx_description
1 polymer ?
#
loop_
_entity_poly.entity_id
_entity_poly.type
_entity_poly.pdbx_seq_one_letter_code
_entity_poly.pdbx_strand_id
1 'polypeptide(L)'
;AHEAGAKVVLVGDPEQLQAIEAGGAFRAVAERVGSVEITTVRRQREDWQQAATKELATGRTDRALGRYEEAGLVRGHETLDEARAGVVRGWDKARQASPEDSQIMLAHRRVDVRALNEAARGIRRDAGELGEDVLVSTAQGERVFAEGERVYFLRNDREMGVKNG
;
A
#
# COMPACT_ATOMS: atom_id res chain seq x y z
N ALA A 1 13.98 12.77 -30.32
CA ALA A 1 15.18 12.45 -29.51
C ALA A 1 16.43 12.35 -30.39
N HIS A 2 16.46 11.44 -31.37
CA HIS A 2 17.62 11.25 -32.26
C HIS A 2 17.98 12.50 -33.08
N GLU A 3 16.99 13.17 -33.70
CA GLU A 3 17.21 14.42 -34.46
C GLU A 3 17.63 15.62 -33.58
N ALA A 4 17.41 15.54 -32.27
CA ALA A 4 17.75 16.59 -31.31
C ALA A 4 19.03 16.28 -30.51
N GLY A 5 19.72 15.16 -30.79
CA GLY A 5 20.92 14.73 -30.05
C GLY A 5 20.68 14.34 -28.58
N ALA A 6 19.44 14.08 -28.18
CA ALA A 6 19.08 13.79 -26.79
C ALA A 6 19.03 12.29 -26.48
N LYS A 7 19.50 11.90 -25.29
CA LYS A 7 19.37 10.53 -24.75
C LYS A 7 18.19 10.45 -23.78
N VAL A 8 17.31 9.47 -23.98
CA VAL A 8 16.21 9.15 -23.07
C VAL A 8 16.53 7.83 -22.36
N VAL A 9 16.40 7.81 -21.03
CA VAL A 9 16.54 6.60 -20.21
C VAL A 9 15.22 6.39 -19.47
N LEU A 10 14.59 5.24 -19.70
CA LEU A 10 13.34 4.87 -19.04
C LEU A 10 13.65 3.89 -17.90
N VAL A 11 13.07 4.14 -16.72
CA VAL A 11 13.23 3.28 -15.53
C VAL A 11 11.83 2.98 -15.00
N GLY A 12 11.54 1.71 -14.75
CA GLY A 12 10.22 1.26 -14.31
C GLY A 12 10.17 -0.26 -14.15
N ASP A 13 9.09 -0.74 -13.56
CA ASP A 13 8.81 -2.16 -13.39
C ASP A 13 7.69 -2.56 -14.36
N PRO A 14 7.96 -3.42 -15.38
CA PRO A 14 6.96 -3.83 -16.34
C PRO A 14 5.88 -4.73 -15.72
N GLU A 15 6.10 -5.32 -14.54
CA GLU A 15 5.17 -6.21 -13.84
C GLU A 15 4.32 -5.49 -12.79
N GLN A 16 4.64 -4.24 -12.46
CA GLN A 16 3.82 -3.41 -11.58
C GLN A 16 2.40 -3.25 -12.15
N LEU A 17 1.39 -3.25 -11.25
CA LEU A 17 -0.02 -3.03 -11.62
C LEU A 17 -0.12 -1.81 -12.54
N GLN A 18 -0.60 -2.07 -13.76
CA GLN A 18 -0.59 -1.10 -14.84
C GLN A 18 -1.41 0.13 -14.47
N ALA A 19 -0.94 1.31 -14.87
CA ALA A 19 -1.73 2.52 -14.75
C ALA A 19 -3.07 2.35 -15.49
N ILE A 20 -4.11 3.02 -14.98
CA ILE A 20 -5.48 2.96 -15.52
C ILE A 20 -5.54 3.50 -16.97
N GLU A 21 -4.59 4.32 -17.40
CA GLU A 21 -4.47 4.82 -18.77
C GLU A 21 -3.43 4.03 -19.59
N ALA A 22 -3.80 3.67 -20.83
CA ALA A 22 -2.98 3.04 -21.88
C ALA A 22 -1.70 2.34 -21.38
N GLY A 23 -1.90 1.41 -20.44
CA GLY A 23 -0.83 0.64 -19.81
C GLY A 23 -0.22 -0.29 -20.86
N GLY A 24 1.08 -0.17 -21.08
CA GLY A 24 1.80 -1.05 -21.99
C GLY A 24 2.95 -0.39 -22.73
N ALA A 25 2.98 0.94 -22.81
CA ALA A 25 4.05 1.65 -23.52
C ALA A 25 5.46 1.30 -22.99
N PHE A 26 5.63 1.20 -21.68
CA PHE A 26 6.92 0.82 -21.08
C PHE A 26 7.34 -0.61 -21.43
N ARG A 27 6.41 -1.57 -21.31
CA ARG A 27 6.66 -2.98 -21.65
C ARG A 27 6.97 -3.13 -23.13
N ALA A 28 6.20 -2.49 -24.01
CA ALA A 28 6.41 -2.52 -25.46
C ALA A 28 7.77 -1.90 -25.87
N VAL A 29 8.21 -0.83 -25.20
CA VAL A 29 9.52 -0.24 -25.44
C VAL A 29 10.64 -1.16 -24.95
N ALA A 30 10.49 -1.77 -23.76
CA ALA A 30 11.47 -2.71 -23.22
C ALA A 30 11.63 -3.95 -24.11
N GLU A 31 10.54 -4.52 -24.63
CA GLU A 31 10.56 -5.66 -25.56
C GLU A 31 11.19 -5.32 -26.91
N ARG A 32 10.96 -4.11 -27.44
CA ARG A 32 11.40 -3.72 -28.79
C ARG A 32 12.83 -3.17 -28.86
N VAL A 33 13.28 -2.48 -27.81
CA VAL A 33 14.61 -1.83 -27.78
C VAL A 33 15.62 -2.64 -26.95
N GLY A 34 15.15 -3.60 -26.16
CA GLY A 34 15.94 -4.29 -25.15
C GLY A 34 16.04 -3.46 -23.87
N SER A 35 16.30 -4.13 -22.76
CA SER A 35 16.43 -3.50 -21.44
C SER A 35 17.52 -4.16 -20.61
N VAL A 36 17.95 -3.47 -19.55
CA VAL A 36 18.84 -4.02 -18.52
C VAL A 36 18.03 -4.14 -17.25
N GLU A 37 18.00 -5.34 -16.67
CA GLU A 37 17.26 -5.62 -15.45
C GLU A 37 18.12 -5.45 -14.21
N ILE A 38 17.54 -4.81 -13.18
CA ILE A 38 18.15 -4.71 -11.85
C ILE A 38 17.63 -5.89 -11.02
N THR A 39 18.47 -6.91 -10.82
CA THR A 39 18.10 -8.15 -10.12
C THR A 39 18.45 -8.15 -8.62
N THR A 40 19.18 -7.11 -8.16
CA THR A 40 19.65 -7.03 -6.78
C THR A 40 18.58 -6.40 -5.89
N VAL A 41 18.06 -7.19 -4.94
CA VAL A 41 17.13 -6.72 -3.90
C VAL A 41 17.91 -5.92 -2.86
N ARG A 42 17.57 -4.64 -2.67
CA ARG A 42 18.26 -3.75 -1.72
C ARG A 42 17.45 -3.36 -0.48
N ARG A 43 16.12 -3.43 -0.55
CA ARG A 43 15.24 -3.05 0.56
C ARG A 43 15.26 -4.10 1.67
N GLN A 44 15.17 -5.37 1.30
CA GLN A 44 15.23 -6.51 2.21
C GLN A 44 16.69 -6.81 2.57
N ARG A 45 16.99 -6.81 3.87
CA ARG A 45 18.35 -7.05 4.39
C ARG A 45 18.62 -8.52 4.73
N GLU A 46 17.57 -9.28 5.02
CA GLU A 46 17.68 -10.68 5.39
C GLU A 46 17.54 -11.59 4.16
N ASP A 47 18.35 -12.64 4.10
CA ASP A 47 18.45 -13.53 2.93
C ASP A 47 17.09 -14.16 2.57
N TRP A 48 16.32 -14.59 3.57
CA TRP A 48 15.01 -15.21 3.34
C TRP A 48 14.00 -14.22 2.74
N GLN A 49 14.08 -12.93 3.10
CA GLN A 49 13.22 -11.88 2.56
C GLN A 49 13.58 -11.57 1.10
N GLN A 50 14.88 -11.56 0.77
CA GLN A 50 15.33 -11.41 -0.62
C GLN A 50 14.89 -12.61 -1.47
N ALA A 51 14.97 -13.83 -0.94
CA ALA A 51 14.47 -15.02 -1.60
C ALA A 51 12.95 -14.94 -1.85
N ALA A 52 12.17 -14.59 -0.82
CA ALA A 52 10.72 -14.41 -0.94
C ALA A 52 10.35 -13.34 -1.99
N THR A 53 11.10 -12.23 -2.05
CA THR A 53 10.88 -11.16 -3.04
C THR A 53 11.10 -11.66 -4.47
N LYS A 54 12.17 -12.44 -4.71
CA LYS A 54 12.44 -13.06 -6.02
C LYS A 54 11.39 -14.11 -6.38
N GLU A 55 10.93 -14.89 -5.41
CA GLU A 55 9.89 -15.89 -5.59
C GLU A 55 8.56 -15.24 -5.98
N LEU A 56 8.16 -14.14 -5.34
CA LEU A 56 6.99 -13.34 -5.73
C LEU A 56 7.10 -12.78 -7.15
N ALA A 57 8.23 -12.16 -7.50
CA ALA A 57 8.47 -11.61 -8.83
C ALA A 57 8.43 -12.68 -9.94
N THR A 58 8.74 -13.93 -9.61
CA THR A 58 8.74 -15.05 -10.58
C THR A 58 7.49 -15.93 -10.49
N GLY A 59 6.44 -15.46 -9.80
CA GLY A 59 5.15 -16.17 -9.67
C GLY A 59 5.17 -17.41 -8.76
N ARG A 60 6.25 -17.66 -8.02
CA ARG A 60 6.37 -18.75 -7.02
C ARG A 60 5.78 -18.32 -5.68
N THR A 61 4.52 -17.88 -5.71
CA THR A 61 3.82 -17.26 -4.59
C THR A 61 3.67 -18.20 -3.40
N ASP A 62 3.43 -19.50 -3.65
CA ASP A 62 3.36 -20.55 -2.64
C ASP A 62 4.64 -20.61 -1.78
N ARG A 63 5.81 -20.61 -2.42
CA ARG A 63 7.10 -20.63 -1.72
C ARG A 63 7.33 -19.36 -0.93
N ALA A 64 7.04 -18.21 -1.53
CA ALA A 64 7.20 -16.93 -0.86
C ALA A 64 6.30 -16.85 0.40
N LEU A 65 5.04 -17.26 0.30
CA LEU A 65 4.12 -17.28 1.44
C LEU A 65 4.59 -18.25 2.53
N GLY A 66 5.10 -19.43 2.16
CA GLY A 66 5.71 -20.36 3.10
C GLY A 66 6.85 -19.73 3.90
N ARG A 67 7.70 -18.92 3.26
CA ARG A 67 8.77 -18.18 3.98
C ARG A 67 8.25 -17.16 4.98
N TYR A 68 7.22 -16.41 4.59
CA TYR A 68 6.60 -15.46 5.52
C TYR A 68 5.88 -16.17 6.67
N GLU A 69 5.31 -17.34 6.43
CA GLU A 69 4.70 -18.19 7.46
C GLU A 69 5.76 -18.74 8.43
N GLU A 70 6.86 -19.31 7.92
CA GLU A 70 8.01 -19.76 8.72
C GLU A 70 8.60 -18.62 9.58
N ALA A 71 8.61 -17.39 9.06
CA ALA A 71 9.04 -16.20 9.77
C ALA A 71 7.98 -15.62 10.74
N GLY A 72 6.79 -16.21 10.84
CA GLY A 72 5.70 -15.77 11.73
C GLY A 72 5.00 -14.47 11.29
N LEU A 73 5.14 -14.11 10.01
CA LEU A 73 4.59 -12.91 9.39
C LEU A 73 3.30 -13.16 8.60
N VAL A 74 2.92 -14.43 8.42
CA VAL A 74 1.58 -14.83 7.98
C VAL A 74 0.86 -15.46 9.17
N ARG A 75 -0.41 -15.08 9.36
CA ARG A 75 -1.27 -15.64 10.40
C ARG A 75 -2.60 -16.02 9.77
N GLY A 76 -2.93 -17.30 9.85
CA GLY A 76 -4.25 -17.81 9.50
C GLY A 76 -5.29 -17.48 10.57
N HIS A 77 -6.52 -17.30 10.15
CA HIS A 77 -7.69 -17.11 11.00
C HIS A 77 -8.84 -17.96 10.46
N GLU A 78 -9.72 -18.45 11.33
CA GLU A 78 -10.81 -19.34 10.91
C GLU A 78 -11.91 -18.54 10.19
N THR A 79 -12.10 -17.29 10.59
CA THR A 79 -13.09 -16.40 10.01
C THR A 79 -12.50 -15.08 9.51
N LEU A 80 -13.21 -14.45 8.58
CA LEU A 80 -12.87 -13.12 8.11
C LEU A 80 -12.92 -12.07 9.22
N ASP A 81 -13.86 -12.18 10.16
CA ASP A 81 -14.00 -11.22 11.25
C ASP A 81 -12.85 -11.35 12.25
N GLU A 82 -12.40 -12.58 12.54
CA GLU A 82 -11.17 -12.81 13.30
C GLU A 82 -9.95 -12.23 12.60
N ALA A 83 -9.85 -12.41 11.27
CA ALA A 83 -8.75 -11.85 10.48
C ALA A 83 -8.73 -10.31 10.55
N ARG A 84 -9.89 -9.67 10.38
CA ARG A 84 -10.01 -8.20 10.51
C ARG A 84 -9.61 -7.73 11.90
N ALA A 85 -10.11 -8.39 12.94
CA ALA A 85 -9.75 -8.05 14.32
C ALA A 85 -8.24 -8.28 14.58
N GLY A 86 -7.65 -9.33 14.01
CA GLY A 86 -6.22 -9.60 14.06
C GLY A 86 -5.38 -8.51 13.40
N VAL A 87 -5.79 -8.05 12.22
CA VAL A 87 -5.13 -6.93 11.51
C VAL A 87 -5.19 -5.65 12.32
N VAL A 88 -6.36 -5.29 12.86
CA VAL A 88 -6.54 -4.08 13.67
C VAL A 88 -5.68 -4.14 14.95
N ARG A 89 -5.68 -5.28 15.66
CA ARG A 89 -4.81 -5.47 16.85
C ARG A 89 -3.33 -5.37 16.49
N GLY A 90 -2.92 -5.96 15.38
CA GLY A 90 -1.54 -5.89 14.90
C GLY A 90 -1.11 -4.47 14.58
N TRP A 91 -1.97 -3.71 13.90
CA TRP A 91 -1.77 -2.30 13.60
C TRP A 91 -1.67 -1.45 14.86
N ASP A 92 -2.59 -1.62 15.82
CA ASP A 92 -2.60 -0.85 17.07
C ASP A 92 -1.37 -1.15 17.93
N LYS A 93 -0.95 -2.41 18.00
CA LYS A 93 0.32 -2.77 18.66
C LYS A 93 1.53 -2.12 17.98
N ALA A 94 1.58 -2.16 16.64
CA ALA A 94 2.71 -1.62 15.89
C ALA A 94 2.81 -0.10 16.00
N ARG A 95 1.68 0.63 15.90
CA ARG A 95 1.67 2.09 16.01
C ARG A 95 2.05 2.56 17.43
N GLN A 96 1.68 1.82 18.47
CA GLN A 96 2.06 2.17 19.84
C GLN A 96 3.55 1.89 20.10
N ALA A 97 4.08 0.81 19.54
CA ALA A 97 5.50 0.47 19.69
C ALA A 97 6.43 1.44 18.96
N SER A 98 6.02 1.93 17.79
CA SER A 98 6.77 2.90 16.98
C SER A 98 5.86 4.01 16.43
N PRO A 99 5.53 5.04 17.23
CA PRO A 99 4.58 6.09 16.83
C PRO A 99 5.04 6.92 15.62
N GLU A 100 6.34 7.06 15.43
CA GLU A 100 6.94 7.84 14.34
C GLU A 100 7.00 7.08 13.00
N ASP A 101 6.86 5.75 13.05
CA ASP A 101 6.88 4.93 11.83
C ASP A 101 5.56 5.12 11.06
N SER A 102 5.59 4.85 9.75
CA SER A 102 4.38 4.78 8.94
C SER A 102 3.83 3.35 8.91
N GLN A 103 2.55 3.21 9.24
CA GLN A 103 1.82 1.93 9.25
C GLN A 103 0.66 2.02 8.27
N ILE A 104 0.40 0.90 7.61
CA ILE A 104 -0.70 0.77 6.65
C ILE A 104 -1.38 -0.58 6.84
N MET A 105 -2.72 -0.56 6.83
CA MET A 105 -3.52 -1.77 6.68
C MET A 105 -3.99 -1.84 5.22
N LEU A 106 -3.88 -3.02 4.61
CA LEU A 106 -4.30 -3.26 3.24
C LEU A 106 -5.39 -4.33 3.22
N ALA A 107 -6.42 -4.12 2.40
CA ALA A 107 -7.48 -5.10 2.18
C ALA A 107 -7.96 -5.05 0.73
N HIS A 108 -8.41 -6.19 0.21
CA HIS A 108 -8.83 -6.31 -1.18
C HIS A 108 -10.17 -5.60 -1.46
N ARG A 109 -11.16 -5.73 -0.57
CA ARG A 109 -12.51 -5.18 -0.80
C ARG A 109 -12.71 -3.87 -0.04
N ARG A 110 -13.44 -2.94 -0.67
CA ARG A 110 -13.80 -1.65 -0.06
C ARG A 110 -14.58 -1.79 1.25
N VAL A 111 -15.42 -2.82 1.37
CA VAL A 111 -16.15 -3.12 2.62
C VAL A 111 -15.21 -3.51 3.75
N ASP A 112 -14.12 -4.24 3.46
CA ASP A 112 -13.10 -4.59 4.46
C ASP A 112 -12.31 -3.35 4.85
N VAL A 113 -11.92 -2.50 3.89
CA VAL A 113 -11.24 -1.23 4.15
C VAL A 113 -12.06 -0.33 5.07
N ARG A 114 -13.38 -0.23 4.82
CA ARG A 114 -14.28 0.53 5.68
C ARG A 114 -14.32 -0.03 7.10
N ALA A 115 -14.53 -1.34 7.25
CA ALA A 115 -14.57 -1.99 8.56
C ALA A 115 -13.26 -1.81 9.35
N LEU A 116 -12.11 -1.91 8.68
CA LEU A 116 -10.80 -1.67 9.31
C LEU A 116 -10.64 -0.22 9.76
N ASN A 117 -11.05 0.76 8.94
CA ASN A 117 -10.98 2.18 9.31
C ASN A 117 -11.93 2.52 10.48
N GLU A 118 -13.14 1.98 10.49
CA GLU A 118 -14.11 2.18 11.58
C GLU A 118 -13.58 1.60 12.89
N ALA A 119 -13.04 0.38 12.88
CA ALA A 119 -12.44 -0.24 14.05
C ALA A 119 -11.21 0.54 14.57
N ALA A 120 -10.33 0.98 13.66
CA ALA A 120 -9.18 1.80 14.02
C ALA A 120 -9.59 3.17 14.60
N ARG A 121 -10.60 3.81 14.01
CA ARG A 121 -11.17 5.07 14.51
C ARG A 121 -11.73 4.91 15.92
N GLY A 122 -12.46 3.83 16.18
CA GLY A 122 -12.98 3.51 17.52
C GLY A 122 -11.87 3.43 18.56
N ILE A 123 -10.82 2.64 18.29
CA ILE A 123 -9.67 2.50 19.19
C ILE A 123 -9.01 3.85 19.49
N ARG A 124 -8.78 4.67 18.46
CA ARG A 124 -8.15 6.00 18.64
C ARG A 124 -9.05 6.97 19.41
N ARG A 125 -10.37 6.88 19.23
CA ARG A 125 -11.34 7.67 19.99
C ARG A 125 -11.34 7.26 21.48
N ASP A 126 -11.36 5.97 21.75
CA ASP A 126 -11.32 5.44 23.12
C ASP A 126 -10.00 5.78 23.84
N ALA A 127 -8.91 5.89 23.08
CA ALA A 127 -7.61 6.36 23.56
C ALA A 127 -7.52 7.89 23.73
N GLY A 128 -8.56 8.66 23.39
CA GLY A 128 -8.57 10.12 23.49
C GLY A 128 -7.69 10.83 22.46
N GLU A 129 -7.35 10.15 21.35
CA GLU A 129 -6.46 10.69 20.31
C GLU A 129 -7.20 11.48 19.22
N LEU A 130 -8.54 11.46 19.25
CA LEU A 130 -9.40 12.12 18.27
C LEU A 130 -10.21 13.23 18.95
N GLY A 131 -10.30 14.37 18.27
CA GLY A 131 -11.13 15.49 18.70
C GLY A 131 -12.61 15.30 18.38
N GLU A 132 -13.34 16.41 18.42
CA GLU A 132 -14.77 16.47 18.09
C GLU A 132 -15.05 16.11 16.63
N ASP A 133 -16.24 15.57 16.42
CA ASP A 133 -16.71 15.19 15.09
C ASP A 133 -17.04 16.43 14.26
N VAL A 134 -16.52 16.47 13.04
CA VAL A 134 -16.74 17.52 12.05
C VAL A 134 -17.39 16.90 10.81
N LEU A 135 -18.58 17.40 10.46
CA LEU A 135 -19.26 17.03 9.23
C LEU A 135 -18.62 17.80 8.06
N VAL A 136 -18.13 17.06 7.08
CA VAL A 136 -17.47 17.61 5.89
C VAL A 136 -18.19 17.11 4.63
N SER A 137 -18.60 18.05 3.79
CA SER A 137 -19.14 17.74 2.47
C SER A 137 -18.03 17.30 1.53
N THR A 138 -18.06 16.03 1.11
CA THR A 138 -17.09 15.48 0.16
C THR A 138 -17.74 15.21 -1.20
N ALA A 139 -16.92 14.98 -2.23
CA ALA A 139 -17.42 14.55 -3.55
C ALA A 139 -18.21 13.22 -3.51
N GLN A 140 -18.10 12.45 -2.42
CA GLN A 140 -18.82 11.18 -2.21
C GLN A 140 -19.99 11.34 -1.21
N GLY A 141 -20.42 12.57 -0.94
CA GLY A 141 -21.43 12.90 0.05
C GLY A 141 -20.84 13.39 1.37
N GLU A 142 -21.70 13.63 2.35
CA GLU A 142 -21.29 14.05 3.67
C GLU A 142 -20.52 12.93 4.39
N ARG A 143 -19.43 13.31 5.06
CA ARG A 143 -18.63 12.41 5.88
C ARG A 143 -18.28 13.08 7.19
N VAL A 144 -18.21 12.27 8.24
CA VAL A 144 -17.77 12.71 9.55
C VAL A 144 -16.28 12.39 9.68
N PHE A 145 -15.50 13.40 10.04
CA PHE A 145 -14.10 13.29 10.40
C PHE A 145 -13.89 13.80 11.82
N ALA A 146 -12.70 13.58 12.39
CA ALA A 146 -12.30 14.19 13.65
C ALA A 146 -10.89 14.78 13.56
N GLU A 147 -10.62 15.80 14.36
CA GLU A 147 -9.25 16.30 14.51
C GLU A 147 -8.33 15.16 14.96
N GLY A 148 -7.12 15.08 14.40
CA GLY A 148 -6.18 13.98 14.64
C GLY A 148 -6.35 12.77 13.71
N GLU A 149 -7.35 12.75 12.83
CA GLU A 149 -7.47 11.72 11.79
C GLU A 149 -6.50 11.91 10.62
N ARG A 150 -6.07 10.80 10.03
CA ARG A 150 -5.34 10.80 8.76
C ARG A 150 -6.36 10.59 7.64
N VAL A 151 -6.41 11.54 6.71
CA VAL A 151 -7.29 11.49 5.54
C VAL A 151 -6.50 11.24 4.26
N TYR A 152 -7.13 10.58 3.30
CA TYR A 152 -6.57 10.32 1.98
C TYR A 152 -7.36 11.10 0.94
N PHE A 153 -6.68 11.86 0.07
CA PHE A 153 -7.35 12.65 -0.96
C PHE A 153 -7.54 11.81 -2.22
N LEU A 154 -8.78 11.74 -2.71
CA LEU A 154 -9.13 10.90 -3.87
C LEU A 154 -8.88 11.59 -5.22
N ARG A 155 -8.53 12.87 -5.22
CA ARG A 155 -8.22 13.66 -6.41
C ARG A 155 -7.26 14.80 -6.07
N ASN A 156 -6.56 15.29 -7.08
CA ASN A 156 -5.80 16.53 -6.95
C ASN A 156 -6.79 17.70 -6.77
N ASP A 157 -6.45 18.64 -5.90
CA ASP A 157 -7.18 19.89 -5.75
C ASP A 157 -6.17 21.04 -5.63
N ARG A 158 -6.16 21.91 -6.64
CA ARG A 158 -5.18 23.01 -6.72
C ARG A 158 -5.48 24.13 -5.75
N GLU A 159 -6.75 24.34 -5.43
CA GLU A 159 -7.18 25.40 -4.51
C GLU A 159 -6.76 25.05 -3.09
N MET A 160 -6.92 23.78 -2.69
CA MET A 160 -6.43 23.26 -1.42
C MET A 160 -4.93 22.92 -1.41
N GLY A 161 -4.25 22.96 -2.57
CA GLY A 161 -2.83 22.61 -2.68
C GLY A 161 -2.52 21.13 -2.44
N VAL A 162 -3.51 20.25 -2.56
CA VAL A 162 -3.38 18.80 -2.27
C VAL A 162 -3.29 17.96 -3.54
N LYS A 163 -2.57 16.85 -3.46
CA LYS A 163 -2.50 15.83 -4.51
C LYS A 163 -3.31 14.60 -4.11
N ASN A 164 -3.71 13.81 -5.09
CA ASN A 164 -4.26 12.47 -4.89
C ASN A 164 -3.18 11.59 -4.23
N GLY A 165 -3.46 11.09 -3.04
CA GLY A 165 -2.46 10.50 -2.15
C GLY A 165 -2.60 11.01 -0.73
#